data_AF-A0A2V8IJ80-F1
#
_entry.id   AF-A0A2V8IJ80-F1
#
_cell.length_a   1.000
_cell.length_b   1.000
_cell.length_c   1.000
_cell.angle_alpha   90.00
_cell.angle_beta   90.00
_cell.angle_gamma   90.00
#
_symmetry.space_group_name_H-M   'P 1'
#
loop_
_entity.id
_entity.type
_entity.pdbx_description
1 polymer ?
#
loop_
_entity_poly.entity_id
_entity_poly.type
_entity_poly.pdbx_seq_one_letter_code
_entity_poly.pdbx_strand_id
1 'polypeptide(L)'
;VAIRAISDGVDENLPLDFNRTIDEDGEFAWLPALSQLVSSPSRLPRLVRFGFETSKSARNLAHFLDRYLKCLITQADSQLKSERVEV
;
A
#
# COMPACT_ATOMS: atom_id res chain seq x y z
N VAL A 1 10.15 4.49 -13.70
CA VAL A 1 10.53 3.91 -12.39
C VAL A 1 9.29 3.23 -11.82
N ALA A 2 9.41 2.00 -11.31
CA ALA A 2 8.32 1.31 -10.61
C ALA A 2 8.64 1.25 -9.11
N ILE A 3 7.68 1.63 -8.25
CA ILE A 3 7.83 1.65 -6.80
C ILE A 3 6.78 0.71 -6.21
N ARG A 4 7.18 -0.21 -5.34
CA ARG A 4 6.29 -1.18 -4.68
C ARG A 4 6.41 -1.04 -3.17
N ALA A 5 5.28 -1.00 -2.48
CA ALA A 5 5.22 -1.20 -1.03
C ALA A 5 4.83 -2.66 -0.74
N ILE A 6 5.50 -3.26 0.23
CA ILE A 6 5.24 -4.63 0.66
C ILE A 6 4.63 -4.54 2.06
N SER A 7 3.38 -4.98 2.21
CA SER A 7 2.60 -4.94 3.46
C SER A 7 2.75 -6.19 4.32
N ASP A 8 3.09 -7.31 3.70
CA ASP A 8 2.98 -8.66 4.22
C ASP A 8 4.11 -9.55 3.66
N GLY A 9 4.54 -10.53 4.46
CA GLY A 9 5.58 -11.47 4.07
C GLY A 9 5.04 -12.63 3.21
N VAL A 10 5.89 -13.21 2.36
CA VAL A 10 5.52 -14.37 1.51
C VAL A 10 5.10 -15.60 2.34
N ASP A 11 5.67 -15.75 3.53
CA ASP A 11 5.36 -16.86 4.45
C ASP A 11 4.23 -16.53 5.44
N GLU A 12 3.67 -15.31 5.38
CA GLU A 12 2.54 -14.96 6.25
C GLU A 12 1.22 -15.43 5.65
N ASN A 13 0.58 -16.38 6.34
CA ASN A 13 -0.81 -16.72 6.06
C ASN A 13 -1.72 -15.53 6.39
N LEU A 14 -2.30 -14.93 5.35
CA LEU A 14 -3.25 -13.83 5.46
C LEU A 14 -4.42 -14.19 6.38
N PRO A 15 -4.94 -13.23 7.16
CA PRO A 15 -6.02 -13.47 8.11
C PRO A 15 -7.36 -13.79 7.41
N LEU A 16 -7.52 -13.34 6.17
CA LEU A 16 -8.68 -13.53 5.31
C LEU A 16 -8.23 -14.07 3.95
N ASP A 17 -9.05 -14.92 3.33
CA ASP A 17 -8.84 -15.28 1.93
C ASP A 17 -9.42 -14.16 1.05
N PHE A 18 -8.58 -13.22 0.64
CA PHE A 18 -9.00 -12.08 -0.17
C PHE A 18 -9.61 -12.47 -1.52
N ASN A 19 -9.23 -13.64 -2.06
CA ASN A 19 -9.82 -14.14 -3.31
C ASN A 19 -11.31 -14.46 -3.17
N ARG A 20 -11.79 -14.64 -1.93
CA ARG A 20 -13.20 -14.90 -1.61
C ARG A 20 -13.94 -13.67 -1.09
N THR A 21 -13.24 -12.55 -0.93
CA THR A 21 -13.82 -11.29 -0.44
C THR A 21 -13.79 -10.20 -1.50
N ILE A 22 -13.44 -10.53 -2.74
CA ILE A 22 -13.58 -9.66 -3.90
C ILE A 22 -14.74 -10.22 -4.72
N ASP A 23 -15.74 -9.39 -5.00
CA ASP A 23 -16.86 -9.78 -5.87
C ASP A 23 -16.49 -9.67 -7.36
N GLU A 24 -17.43 -10.00 -8.24
CA GLU A 24 -17.21 -9.96 -9.69
C GLU A 24 -16.95 -8.53 -10.22
N ASP A 25 -17.38 -7.51 -9.46
CA ASP A 25 -17.17 -6.10 -9.79
C ASP A 25 -15.80 -5.59 -9.28
N GLY A 26 -15.03 -6.43 -8.58
CA GLY A 26 -13.74 -6.06 -8.00
C GLY A 26 -13.87 -5.33 -6.67
N GLU A 27 -15.08 -5.23 -6.11
CA GLU A 27 -15.35 -4.55 -4.86
C GLU A 27 -15.16 -5.50 -3.66
N PHE A 28 -14.89 -4.89 -2.51
CA PHE A 28 -14.68 -5.66 -1.29
C PHE A 28 -16.00 -6.15 -0.70
N ALA A 29 -16.26 -7.44 -0.81
CA ALA A 29 -17.42 -8.12 -0.25
C ALA A 29 -17.26 -8.31 1.28
N TRP A 30 -17.77 -7.33 2.03
CA TRP A 30 -17.70 -7.31 3.50
C TRP A 30 -18.43 -8.48 4.19
N LEU A 31 -19.53 -8.97 3.61
CA LEU A 31 -20.32 -10.05 4.19
C LEU A 31 -19.54 -11.39 4.26
N PRO A 32 -18.93 -11.88 3.16
CA PRO A 32 -17.99 -13.01 3.21
C PRO A 32 -16.79 -12.81 4.13
N ALA A 33 -16.24 -11.58 4.20
CA ALA A 33 -15.11 -11.30 5.08
C ALA A 33 -15.49 -11.44 6.56
N LEU A 34 -16.66 -10.92 6.94
CA LEU A 34 -17.16 -10.96 8.31
C LEU A 34 -17.52 -12.39 8.74
N SER A 35 -18.11 -13.19 7.83
CA SER A 35 -18.46 -14.58 8.13
C SER A 35 -17.23 -15.44 8.42
N GLN A 36 -16.12 -15.21 7.71
CA GLN A 36 -14.83 -15.87 7.98
C GLN A 36 -14.27 -15.50 9.35
N LEU A 37 -14.47 -14.26 9.78
CA LEU A 37 -13.98 -13.76 11.06
C LEU A 37 -14.78 -14.32 12.24
N VAL A 38 -16.11 -14.36 12.12
CA VAL A 38 -17.00 -14.97 13.13
C VAL A 38 -16.75 -16.47 13.26
N SER A 39 -16.46 -17.16 12.15
CA SER A 39 -16.16 -18.59 12.15
C SER A 39 -14.78 -18.94 12.73
N SER A 40 -13.92 -17.94 12.98
CA SER A 40 -12.55 -18.15 13.47
C SER A 40 -12.05 -16.95 14.30
N PRO A 41 -12.60 -16.73 15.51
CA PRO A 41 -12.26 -15.58 16.35
C PRO A 41 -10.77 -15.55 16.76
N SER A 42 -10.08 -16.68 16.74
CA SER A 42 -8.62 -16.76 16.94
C SER A 42 -7.79 -16.02 15.88
N ARG A 43 -8.38 -15.63 14.75
CA ARG A 43 -7.73 -14.86 13.67
C ARG A 43 -7.81 -13.34 13.87
N LEU A 44 -8.66 -12.86 14.78
CA LEU A 44 -8.84 -11.41 15.05
C LEU A 44 -7.51 -10.69 15.38
N PRO A 45 -6.65 -11.20 16.29
CA PRO A 45 -5.39 -10.52 16.59
C PRO A 45 -4.46 -10.43 15.38
N ARG A 46 -4.47 -11.47 14.51
CA ARG A 46 -3.68 -11.49 13.28
C ARG A 46 -4.20 -10.48 12.26
N LEU A 47 -5.52 -10.32 12.15
CA LEU A 47 -6.15 -9.32 11.30
C LEU A 47 -5.79 -7.89 11.75
N VAL A 48 -5.85 -7.63 13.06
CA VAL A 48 -5.43 -6.34 13.62
C VAL A 48 -3.96 -6.08 13.33
N ARG A 49 -3.07 -7.06 13.58
CA ARG A 49 -1.64 -6.93 13.25
C ARG A 49 -1.42 -6.63 11.77
N PHE A 50 -2.08 -7.36 10.89
CA PHE A 50 -2.01 -7.15 9.44
C PHE A 50 -2.45 -5.73 9.05
N GLY A 51 -3.53 -5.21 9.66
CA GLY A 51 -3.97 -3.83 9.44
C GLY A 51 -2.92 -2.79 9.86
N PHE A 52 -2.22 -3.02 10.98
CA PHE A 52 -1.14 -2.15 11.42
C PHE A 52 0.06 -2.17 10.47
N GLU A 53 0.53 -3.36 10.06
CA GLU A 53 1.67 -3.48 9.14
C GLU A 53 1.35 -2.92 7.75
N THR A 54 0.12 -3.13 7.26
CA THR A 54 -0.36 -2.53 6.01
C THR A 54 -0.38 -1.00 6.10
N SER A 55 -0.93 -0.45 7.18
CA SER A 55 -0.98 1.00 7.42
C SER A 55 0.41 1.62 7.51
N LYS A 56 1.33 0.95 8.20
CA LYS A 56 2.73 1.36 8.31
C LYS A 56 3.43 1.38 6.94
N SER A 57 3.20 0.34 6.13
CA SER A 57 3.78 0.22 4.79
C SER A 57 3.25 1.28 3.83
N ALA A 58 1.95 1.56 3.87
CA ALA A 58 1.33 2.65 3.12
C ALA A 58 1.89 4.02 3.53
N ARG A 59 2.10 4.26 4.83
CA ARG A 59 2.70 5.51 5.32
C ARG A 59 4.15 5.66 4.88
N ASN A 60 4.93 4.59 4.91
CA ASN A 60 6.30 4.59 4.39
C ASN A 60 6.33 4.91 2.89
N LEU A 61 5.41 4.33 2.12
CA LEU A 61 5.28 4.63 0.70
C LEU A 61 4.94 6.11 0.46
N ALA A 62 4.00 6.67 1.21
CA ALA A 62 3.63 8.07 1.11
C ALA A 62 4.84 8.99 1.40
N HIS A 63 5.56 8.74 2.50
CA HIS A 63 6.76 9.50 2.83
C HIS A 63 7.87 9.38 1.78
N PHE A 64 8.02 8.21 1.17
CA PHE A 64 8.95 8.02 0.06
C PHE A 64 8.53 8.85 -1.15
N LEU A 65 7.25 8.77 -1.56
CA LEU A 65 6.73 9.50 -2.71
C LEU A 65 6.84 11.01 -2.53
N ASP A 66 6.56 11.53 -1.34
CA ASP A 66 6.71 12.96 -1.03
C ASP A 66 8.14 13.46 -1.27
N ARG A 67 9.14 12.67 -0.82
CA ARG A 67 10.56 13.02 -1.00
C ARG A 67 10.99 12.86 -2.44
N TYR A 68 10.57 11.76 -3.07
CA TYR A 68 10.91 11.44 -4.45
C TYR A 68 10.40 12.51 -5.42
N LEU A 69 9.15 12.95 -5.26
CA LEU A 69 8.57 14.02 -6.07
C LEU A 69 9.30 15.36 -5.88
N LYS A 70 9.66 15.72 -4.65
CA LYS A 70 10.45 16.93 -4.38
C LYS A 70 11.78 16.92 -5.11
N CYS A 71 12.52 15.80 -5.06
CA CYS A 71 13.79 15.66 -5.78
C CYS A 71 13.60 15.81 -7.29
N LEU A 72 12.57 15.18 -7.87
CA LEU A 72 12.29 15.29 -9.30
C LEU A 72 11.96 16.73 -9.72
N ILE A 73 11.16 17.44 -8.93
CA ILE A 73 10.81 18.84 -9.19
C ILE A 73 12.05 19.73 -9.13
N THR A 74 12.88 19.60 -8.08
CA THR A 74 14.13 20.38 -7.96
C THR A 74 15.11 20.10 -9.10
N GLN A 75 15.19 18.85 -9.56
CA GLN A 75 16.01 18.49 -10.71
C GLN A 75 15.48 19.16 -11.99
N ALA A 76 14.17 19.10 -12.23
CA ALA A 76 13.54 19.73 -13.39
C ALA A 76 13.75 21.26 -13.39
N ASP A 77 13.58 21.92 -12.24
CA ASP A 77 13.80 23.36 -12.11
C ASP A 77 15.25 23.76 -12.38
N SER A 78 16.21 22.94 -11.95
CA SER A 78 17.64 23.17 -12.19
C SER A 78 18.00 23.05 -13.67
N GLN A 79 17.40 22.09 -14.38
CA GLN A 79 17.58 21.92 -15.83
C GLN A 79 17.02 23.12 -16.61
N LEU A 80 15.78 23.54 -16.29
CA LEU A 80 15.14 24.71 -16.92
C LEU A 80 15.92 26.01 -16.69
N LYS A 81 16.52 26.16 -15.51
CA LYS A 81 17.34 27.34 -15.20
C LYS A 81 18.67 27.33 -15.94
N SER A 82 19.27 26.16 -16.15
CA SER A 82 20.51 26.01 -16.94
C SER A 82 20.28 26.39 -18.40
N GLU A 83 19.19 25.91 -19.02
CA GLU A 83 18.84 26.22 -20.42
C GLU A 83 18.57 27.71 -20.65
N ARG A 84 18.00 28.43 -19.66
CA ARG A 84 17.73 29.87 -19.78
C ARG A 84 18.99 30.74 -19.69
N VAL A 85 20.05 30.25 -19.03
CA VAL A 85 21.30 31.02 -18.83
C VAL A 85 22.22 30.94 -20.04
N GLU A 86 22.04 29.95 -20.91
CA GLU A 86 22.82 29.77 -22.14
C GLU A 86 22.27 30.55 -23.36
N VAL A 87 21.24 31.39 -23.18
CA VAL A 87 20.59 32.19 -24.25
C VAL A 87 20.89 33.68 -24.09
#